data_AF-A0A522WBM9-F1
#
_entry.id   AF-A0A522WBM9-F1
#
_cell.length_a   1.000
_cell.length_b   1.000
_cell.length_c   1.000
_cell.angle_alpha   90.00
_cell.angle_beta   90.00
_cell.angle_gamma   90.00
#
_symmetry.space_group_name_H-M   'P 1'
#
loop_
_entity.id
_entity.type
_entity.pdbx_description
1 polymer ?
#
loop_
_entity_poly.entity_id
_entity_poly.type
_entity_poly.pdbx_seq_one_letter_code
_entity_poly.pdbx_strand_id
1 'polypeptide(L)' 'MKNYTIAEVGEIFKRSKKTIYRWREEGIFREVIQVKDGYLIPEKEVLRVIEERTKRE' A
#
# COMPACT_ATOMS: atom_id res chain seq x y z
N MET A 1 2.85 -13.33 -8.92
CA MET A 1 2.35 -12.39 -7.89
C MET A 1 3.07 -11.06 -8.08
N LYS A 2 2.35 -9.99 -8.37
CA LYS A 2 2.93 -8.65 -8.52
C LYS A 2 3.01 -7.98 -7.14
N ASN A 3 4.10 -7.28 -6.90
CA ASN A 3 4.29 -6.48 -5.70
C ASN A 3 4.60 -5.05 -6.12
N TYR A 4 4.18 -4.10 -5.31
CA TYR A 4 4.37 -2.68 -5.56
C TYR A 4 5.28 -2.08 -4.50
N THR A 5 6.20 -1.24 -4.91
CA THR A 5 6.95 -0.39 -3.98
C THR A 5 6.02 0.64 -3.34
N ILE A 6 6.43 1.19 -2.20
CA ILE A 6 5.74 2.33 -1.57
C ILE A 6 5.55 3.51 -2.54
N ALA A 7 6.48 3.70 -3.49
CA ALA A 7 6.39 4.73 -4.51
C ALA A 7 5.23 4.47 -5.48
N GLU A 8 5.18 3.28 -6.07
CA GLU A 8 4.12 2.89 -7.01
C GLU A 8 2.75 2.89 -6.34
N VAL A 9 2.66 2.42 -5.09
CA VAL A 9 1.42 2.52 -4.30
C VAL A 9 1.00 3.97 -4.10
N GLY A 10 1.95 4.87 -3.85
CA GLY A 10 1.69 6.31 -3.78
C GLY A 10 1.06 6.86 -5.06
N GLU A 11 1.55 6.43 -6.22
CA GLU A 11 0.99 6.83 -7.52
C GLU A 11 -0.43 6.29 -7.72
N ILE A 12 -0.69 5.03 -7.37
CA ILE A 12 -2.02 4.39 -7.47
C ILE A 12 -3.05 5.14 -6.63
N PHE A 13 -2.71 5.46 -5.37
CA PHE A 13 -3.62 6.15 -4.46
C PHE A 13 -3.60 7.67 -4.60
N LYS A 14 -2.76 8.22 -5.50
CA LYS A 14 -2.47 9.67 -5.62
C LYS A 14 -2.11 10.30 -4.27
N ARG A 15 -1.25 9.63 -3.50
CA ARG A 15 -0.76 10.07 -2.19
C ARG A 15 0.77 10.07 -2.14
N SER A 16 1.33 10.91 -1.28
CA SER A 16 2.77 10.97 -1.06
C SER A 16 3.29 9.68 -0.42
N LYS A 17 4.56 9.32 -0.68
CA LYS A 17 5.24 8.17 -0.06
C LYS A 17 5.10 8.17 1.47
N LYS A 18 5.21 9.35 2.11
CA LYS A 18 5.05 9.53 3.56
C LYS A 18 3.68 9.04 4.06
N THR A 19 2.61 9.30 3.30
CA THR A 19 1.26 8.83 3.64
C THR A 19 1.17 7.32 3.54
N ILE A 20 1.77 6.72 2.53
CA ILE A 20 1.77 5.25 2.38
C ILE A 20 2.61 4.57 3.47
N TYR A 21 3.74 5.16 3.87
CA TYR A 21 4.50 4.72 5.05
C TYR A 21 3.65 4.76 6.32
N ARG A 22 2.95 5.88 6.55
CA ARG A 22 2.04 6.00 7.69
C ARG A 22 0.93 4.95 7.65
N TRP A 23 0.34 4.67 6.48
CA TRP A 23 -0.67 3.61 6.33
C TRP A 23 -0.13 2.23 6.68
N ARG A 24 1.13 1.95 6.35
CA ARG A 24 1.82 0.74 6.81
C ARG A 24 1.95 0.72 8.33
N GLU A 25 2.33 1.83 8.96
CA GLU A 25 2.43 1.92 10.43
C GLU A 25 1.07 1.82 11.14
N GLU A 26 0.02 2.34 10.52
CA GLU A 26 -1.38 2.24 10.98
C GLU A 26 -2.01 0.86 10.69
N GLY A 27 -1.27 -0.08 10.09
CA GLY A 27 -1.75 -1.44 9.81
C GLY A 27 -2.81 -1.53 8.71
N ILE A 28 -2.93 -0.50 7.86
CA ILE A 28 -3.87 -0.50 6.72
C ILE A 28 -3.49 -1.62 5.75
N PHE A 29 -2.20 -1.78 5.47
CA PHE A 29 -1.66 -2.96 4.80
C PHE A 29 -1.38 -4.04 5.84
N ARG A 30 -2.14 -5.13 5.80
CA ARG A 30 -2.03 -6.31 6.67
C ARG A 30 -0.79 -7.13 6.33
N GLU A 31 -0.43 -7.17 5.06
CA GLU A 31 0.73 -7.93 4.57
C GLU A 31 1.67 -7.02 3.77
N VAL A 32 2.94 -6.98 4.19
CA VAL A 32 4.02 -6.31 3.46
C VAL A 32 5.26 -7.18 3.47
N ILE A 33 6.02 -7.15 2.39
CA ILE A 33 7.29 -7.84 2.27
C ILE A 33 8.38 -6.82 2.54
N GLN A 34 9.12 -6.99 3.64
CA GLN A 34 10.27 -6.16 3.94
C GLN A 34 11.44 -6.58 3.04
N VAL A 35 12.05 -5.60 2.38
CA VAL A 35 13.25 -5.77 1.56
C VAL A 35 14.35 -4.81 2.05
N LYS A 36 15.58 -4.99 1.57
CA LYS A 36 16.73 -4.19 2.01
C LYS A 36 16.51 -2.67 1.91
N ASP A 37 15.74 -2.24 0.92
CA ASP A 37 15.48 -0.83 0.59
C ASP A 37 14.05 -0.35 0.92
N GLY A 38 13.34 -1.05 1.83
CA GLY A 38 12.02 -0.64 2.28
C GLY A 38 10.99 -1.76 2.25
N TYR A 39 9.80 -1.46 1.71
CA TYR A 39 8.65 -2.37 1.73
C TYR A 39 8.06 -2.56 0.34
N LEU A 40 7.66 -3.79 0.06
CA LEU A 40 6.84 -4.16 -1.07
C LEU A 40 5.45 -4.55 -0.57
N ILE A 41 4.43 -4.00 -1.21
CA ILE A 41 3.03 -4.24 -0.91
C ILE A 41 2.49 -5.21 -1.97
N PRO A 42 2.00 -6.40 -1.60
CA PRO A 42 1.38 -7.32 -2.54
C PRO A 42 0.18 -6.70 -3.25
N GLU A 43 -0.04 -7.04 -4.52
CA GLU A 43 -1.18 -6.54 -5.30
C GLU A 43 -2.53 -6.78 -4.61
N LYS A 44 -2.70 -7.94 -3.96
CA LYS A 44 -3.91 -8.27 -3.18
C LYS A 44 -4.23 -7.24 -2.10
N GLU A 45 -3.21 -6.67 -1.46
CA GLU A 45 -3.37 -5.68 -0.40
C GLU A 45 -3.70 -4.31 -0.96
N VAL A 46 -3.10 -3.94 -2.09
CA VAL A 46 -3.46 -2.71 -2.82
C VAL A 46 -4.93 -2.75 -3.23
N LEU A 47 -5.37 -3.84 -3.87
CA LEU A 47 -6.76 -4.01 -4.30
C LEU A 47 -7.73 -4.01 -3.12
N ARG A 48 -7.42 -4.73 -2.04
CA ARG A 48 -8.25 -4.73 -0.82
C ARG A 48 -8.46 -3.32 -0.27
N VAL A 49 -7.40 -2.52 -0.19
CA VAL A 49 -7.48 -1.14 0.32
C VAL A 49 -8.26 -0.22 -0.63
N ILE A 50 -8.17 -0.44 -1.95
CA ILE A 50 -9.01 0.27 -2.93
C ILE A 50 -10.48 -0.07 -2.69
N GLU A 51 -10.82 -1.36 -2.63
CA GLU A 51 -12.20 -1.81 -2.39
C GLU A 51 -12.78 -1.31 -1.06
N GLU A 52 -12.02 -1.37 0.03
CA GLU A 52 -12.46 -0.87 1.34
C GLU A 52 -12.70 0.64 1.36
N ARG A 53 -11.98 1.40 0.52
CA ARG A 53 -12.17 2.85 0.41
C ARG A 53 -13.33 3.20 -0.51
N THR A 54 -13.50 2.50 -1.63
CA THR A 54 -14.62 2.71 -2.56
C THR A 54 -15.97 2.34 -1.92
N LYS A 55 -16.03 1.36 -1.02
CA LYS A 55 -17.28 1.00 -0.30
C LYS A 55 -17.73 2.02 0.75
N ARG A 56 -16.90 3.02 1.06
CA ARG A 56 -17.21 4.06 2.06
C ARG A 56 -17.66 5.39 1.43
N GLU A 57 -17.67 5.48 0.10
CA GLU A 57 -18.26 6.59 -0.68
C GLU A 57 -19.66 6.19 -1.17
#